data_AF-A0A7K1FU34-F1
#
_entry.id   AF-A0A7K1FU34-F1
#
_cell.length_a   1.000
_cell.length_b   1.000
_cell.length_c   1.000
_cell.angle_alpha   90.00
_cell.angle_beta   90.00
_cell.angle_gamma   90.00
#
_symmetry.space_group_name_H-M   'P 1'
#
loop_
_entity.id
_entity.type
_entity.pdbx_description
1 polymer ?
#
loop_
_entity_poly.entity_id
_entity_poly.type
_entity_poly.pdbx_seq_one_letter_code
_entity_poly.pdbx_strand_id
1 'polypeptide(L)'
;MDLFKNVSVEDFNSRFFIELNAVTEFVQYNSPSDFFDPEQEYGVHIMRCQKNELNFIRSTMKANMYAHGITLTQEEFTAIFQSKREEIIRSRPSGIDQYIERINVTYIDPPASECRQKYVMHLWFCKLWKLLKSFFKTG
;
A
#
# COMPACT_ATOMS: atom_id res chain seq x y z
N MET A 1 -33.34 -7.48 -9.83
CA MET A 1 -32.42 -7.58 -10.99
C MET A 1 -31.01 -7.72 -10.43
N ASP A 2 -30.28 -8.76 -10.83
CA ASP A 2 -28.94 -9.00 -10.27
C ASP A 2 -27.85 -8.39 -11.17
N LEU A 3 -27.26 -7.29 -10.70
CA LEU A 3 -26.18 -6.54 -11.37
C LEU A 3 -24.80 -7.16 -11.15
N PHE A 4 -24.73 -8.32 -10.51
CA PHE A 4 -23.50 -9.02 -10.16
C PHE A 4 -23.51 -10.47 -10.67
N LYS A 5 -24.38 -10.79 -11.65
CA LYS A 5 -24.69 -12.14 -12.15
C LYS A 5 -23.52 -13.07 -12.49
N ASN A 6 -22.31 -12.54 -12.68
CA ASN A 6 -21.11 -13.28 -13.04
C ASN A 6 -19.98 -13.18 -11.99
N VAL A 7 -20.24 -12.56 -10.84
CA VAL A 7 -19.26 -12.35 -9.77
C VAL A 7 -19.95 -12.62 -8.43
N SER A 8 -19.61 -13.75 -7.83
CA SER A 8 -20.09 -14.14 -6.50
C SER A 8 -19.43 -13.31 -5.40
N VAL A 9 -19.99 -13.37 -4.19
CA VAL A 9 -19.38 -12.76 -3.00
C VAL A 9 -18.03 -13.42 -2.69
N GLU A 10 -17.91 -14.71 -2.93
CA GLU A 10 -16.67 -15.48 -2.82
C GLU A 10 -15.60 -15.00 -3.79
N ASP A 11 -15.97 -14.59 -5.02
CA ASP A 11 -15.03 -14.02 -5.99
C ASP A 11 -14.48 -12.67 -5.54
N PHE A 12 -15.35 -11.81 -4.99
CA PHE A 12 -14.97 -10.53 -4.37
C PHE A 12 -13.98 -10.75 -3.21
N ASN A 13 -14.30 -11.69 -2.31
CA ASN A 13 -13.42 -12.01 -1.17
C ASN A 13 -12.09 -12.61 -1.62
N SER A 14 -12.10 -13.55 -2.56
CA SER A 14 -10.88 -14.19 -3.07
C SER A 14 -9.95 -13.17 -3.71
N ARG A 15 -10.50 -12.29 -4.56
CA ARG A 15 -9.75 -11.20 -5.18
C ARG A 15 -9.14 -10.27 -4.13
N PHE A 16 -9.93 -9.84 -3.14
CA PHE A 16 -9.44 -8.97 -2.07
C PHE A 16 -8.30 -9.62 -1.28
N PHE A 17 -8.41 -10.90 -0.92
CA PHE A 17 -7.37 -11.59 -0.16
C PHE A 17 -6.11 -11.87 -0.98
N ILE A 18 -6.23 -12.14 -2.27
CA ILE A 18 -5.06 -12.23 -3.17
C ILE A 18 -4.32 -10.90 -3.18
N GLU A 19 -5.04 -9.78 -3.32
CA GLU A 19 -4.42 -8.45 -3.34
C GLU A 19 -3.78 -8.09 -1.99
N LEU A 20 -4.48 -8.40 -0.89
CA LEU A 20 -4.00 -8.14 0.47
C LEU A 20 -2.75 -8.96 0.81
N ASN A 21 -2.72 -10.25 0.45
CA ASN A 21 -1.59 -11.12 0.74
C ASN A 21 -0.44 -10.99 -0.29
N ALA A 22 -0.55 -10.09 -1.27
CA ALA A 22 0.54 -9.83 -2.21
C ALA A 22 1.72 -9.07 -1.56
N VAL A 23 1.50 -8.45 -0.40
CA VAL A 23 2.51 -7.71 0.36
C VAL A 23 2.46 -8.11 1.83
N THR A 24 3.30 -9.05 2.24
CA THR A 24 3.39 -9.55 3.62
C THR A 24 4.76 -9.35 4.25
N GLU A 25 5.74 -8.86 3.49
CA GLU A 25 7.12 -8.69 3.95
C GLU A 25 7.54 -7.22 3.80
N PHE A 26 8.08 -6.66 4.88
CA PHE A 26 8.60 -5.29 4.93
C PHE A 26 10.05 -5.35 5.39
N VAL A 27 10.95 -4.63 4.71
CA VAL A 27 12.38 -4.64 5.02
C VAL A 27 12.84 -3.23 5.36
N GLN A 28 13.45 -3.06 6.54
CA GLN A 28 13.98 -1.77 6.99
C GLN A 28 15.46 -1.91 7.36
N TYR A 29 16.26 -0.86 7.15
CA TYR A 29 17.63 -0.84 7.68
C TYR A 29 17.65 -0.59 9.20
N ASN A 30 18.59 -1.20 9.94
CA ASN A 30 18.79 -0.96 11.38
C ASN A 30 19.15 0.50 11.72
N SER A 31 19.75 1.23 10.77
CA SER A 31 20.06 2.66 10.89
C SER A 31 19.62 3.36 9.60
N PRO A 32 18.30 3.49 9.39
CA PRO A 32 17.77 3.95 8.12
C PRO A 32 18.02 5.46 7.97
N SER A 33 18.31 5.91 6.76
CA SER A 33 18.28 7.34 6.44
C SER A 33 16.85 7.88 6.35
N ASP A 34 15.88 6.99 6.11
CA ASP A 34 14.45 7.27 6.05
C ASP A 34 13.72 6.16 6.82
N PHE A 35 13.21 6.49 8.00
CA PHE A 35 12.52 5.55 8.88
C PHE A 35 11.07 5.41 8.41
N PHE A 36 10.59 4.18 8.21
CA PHE A 36 9.17 3.93 8.03
C PHE A 36 8.60 3.19 9.25
N ASP A 37 7.34 3.49 9.57
CA ASP A 37 6.58 2.74 10.56
C ASP A 37 5.87 1.59 9.83
N PRO A 38 6.23 0.31 10.08
CA PRO A 38 5.58 -0.82 9.45
C PRO A 38 4.06 -0.80 9.65
N GLU A 39 3.59 -0.33 10.81
CA GLU A 39 2.15 -0.23 11.10
C GLU A 39 1.43 0.74 10.19
N GLN A 40 2.08 1.87 9.91
CA GLN A 40 1.58 2.84 8.95
C GLN A 40 1.59 2.26 7.53
N GLU A 41 2.65 1.56 7.14
CA GLU A 41 2.80 1.02 5.78
C GLU A 41 1.77 -0.07 5.45
N TYR A 42 1.60 -1.06 6.32
CA TYR A 42 0.57 -2.07 6.09
C TYR A 42 -0.84 -1.50 6.25
N GLY A 43 -1.02 -0.49 7.10
CA GLY A 43 -2.28 0.26 7.19
C GLY A 43 -2.64 0.95 5.86
N VAL A 44 -1.67 1.61 5.22
CA VAL A 44 -1.82 2.20 3.89
C VAL A 44 -2.14 1.14 2.84
N HIS A 45 -1.46 -0.02 2.91
CA HIS A 45 -1.73 -1.15 2.01
C HIS A 45 -3.18 -1.65 2.14
N ILE A 46 -3.67 -1.89 3.36
CA ILE A 46 -5.05 -2.32 3.64
C ILE A 46 -6.05 -1.30 3.05
N MET A 47 -5.83 -0.01 3.30
CA MET A 47 -6.70 1.06 2.78
C MET A 47 -6.73 1.09 1.25
N ARG A 48 -5.60 0.83 0.59
CA ARG A 48 -5.52 0.73 -0.87
C ARG A 48 -6.32 -0.46 -1.39
N CYS A 49 -6.17 -1.64 -0.79
CA CYS A 49 -6.94 -2.83 -1.17
C CYS A 49 -8.44 -2.61 -0.99
N GLN A 50 -8.87 -1.96 0.10
CA GLN A 50 -10.27 -1.60 0.31
C GLN A 50 -10.78 -0.64 -0.78
N LYS A 51 -10.01 0.39 -1.15
CA LYS A 51 -10.37 1.32 -2.23
C LYS A 51 -10.50 0.60 -3.58
N ASN A 52 -9.58 -0.30 -3.89
CA ASN A 52 -9.60 -1.08 -5.12
C ASN A 52 -10.81 -2.01 -5.19
N GLU A 53 -11.21 -2.59 -4.07
CA GLU A 53 -12.42 -3.40 -3.97
C GLU A 53 -13.70 -2.59 -4.24
N LEU A 54 -13.83 -1.40 -3.65
CA LEU A 54 -14.98 -0.52 -3.92
C LEU A 54 -15.06 -0.12 -5.39
N ASN A 55 -13.91 0.13 -6.03
CA ASN A 55 -13.86 0.42 -7.46
C ASN A 55 -14.25 -0.79 -8.31
N PHE A 56 -13.86 -1.99 -7.90
CA PHE A 56 -14.24 -3.22 -8.59
C PHE A 56 -15.75 -3.47 -8.51
N ILE A 57 -16.38 -3.34 -7.33
CA ILE A 57 -17.84 -3.45 -7.18
C ILE A 57 -18.56 -2.47 -8.12
N ARG A 58 -18.14 -1.19 -8.16
CA ARG A 58 -18.71 -0.18 -9.08
C ARG A 58 -18.53 -0.56 -10.53
N SER A 59 -17.35 -1.09 -10.90
CA SER A 59 -17.03 -1.43 -12.28
C SER A 59 -17.84 -2.64 -12.74
N THR A 60 -17.99 -3.67 -11.90
CA THR A 60 -18.84 -4.84 -12.17
C THR A 60 -20.29 -4.42 -12.40
N MET A 61 -20.82 -3.56 -11.54
CA MET A 61 -22.17 -3.05 -11.66
C MET A 61 -22.37 -2.24 -12.95
N LYS A 62 -21.46 -1.31 -13.27
CA LYS A 62 -21.50 -0.52 -14.51
C LYS A 62 -21.37 -1.38 -15.77
N ALA A 63 -20.50 -2.39 -15.75
CA ALA A 63 -20.31 -3.31 -16.86
C ALA A 63 -21.59 -4.11 -17.15
N ASN A 64 -22.25 -4.64 -16.10
CA ASN A 64 -23.52 -5.36 -16.26
C ASN A 64 -24.66 -4.43 -16.68
N MET A 65 -24.72 -3.20 -16.16
CA MET A 65 -25.69 -2.21 -16.62
C MET A 65 -25.55 -1.94 -18.13
N TYR A 66 -24.33 -1.71 -18.59
CA TYR A 66 -24.02 -1.49 -20.00
C TYR A 66 -24.36 -2.71 -20.86
N ALA A 67 -23.94 -3.91 -20.45
CA ALA A 67 -24.13 -5.15 -21.20
C ALA A 67 -25.61 -5.54 -21.38
N HIS A 68 -26.47 -5.13 -20.46
CA HIS A 68 -27.89 -5.47 -20.48
C HIS A 68 -28.81 -4.27 -20.78
N GLY A 69 -28.24 -3.11 -21.15
CA GLY A 69 -29.02 -1.91 -21.47
C GLY A 69 -29.84 -1.36 -20.31
N ILE A 70 -29.39 -1.57 -19.07
CA ILE A 70 -30.09 -1.14 -17.86
C ILE A 70 -29.71 0.31 -17.56
N THR A 71 -30.73 1.15 -17.38
CA THR A 71 -30.57 2.51 -16.85
C THR A 71 -31.07 2.55 -15.41
N LEU A 72 -30.28 3.15 -14.51
CA LEU A 72 -30.64 3.40 -13.12
C LEU A 72 -30.49 4.88 -12.81
N THR A 73 -31.32 5.38 -11.91
CA THR A 73 -31.07 6.66 -11.25
C THR A 73 -29.82 6.58 -10.37
N GLN A 74 -29.26 7.73 -10.01
CA GLN A 74 -28.10 7.81 -9.12
C GLN A 74 -28.41 7.23 -7.72
N GLU A 75 -29.64 7.39 -7.26
CA GLU A 75 -30.10 6.89 -5.95
C GLU A 75 -30.19 5.36 -5.96
N GLU A 76 -30.82 4.77 -6.97
CA GLU A 76 -30.87 3.31 -7.15
C GLU A 76 -29.47 2.72 -7.29
N PHE A 77 -28.60 3.38 -8.06
CA PHE A 77 -27.23 2.94 -8.21
C PHE A 77 -26.53 2.88 -6.85
N THR A 78 -26.68 3.95 -6.06
CA THR A 78 -26.03 4.07 -4.75
C THR A 78 -26.59 3.05 -3.77
N ALA A 79 -27.90 2.82 -3.75
CA ALA A 79 -28.55 1.84 -2.88
C ALA A 79 -28.07 0.42 -3.16
N ILE A 80 -28.01 0.00 -4.44
CA ILE A 80 -27.55 -1.34 -4.82
C ILE A 80 -26.06 -1.49 -4.52
N PHE A 81 -25.25 -0.47 -4.82
CA PHE A 81 -23.83 -0.46 -4.49
C PHE A 81 -23.59 -0.63 -2.98
N GLN A 82 -24.27 0.13 -2.13
CA GLN A 82 -24.12 0.04 -0.68
C GLN A 82 -24.58 -1.32 -0.15
N SER A 83 -25.72 -1.82 -0.62
CA SER A 83 -26.23 -3.13 -0.24
C SER A 83 -25.22 -4.26 -0.55
N LYS A 84 -24.66 -4.27 -1.76
CA LYS A 84 -23.65 -5.27 -2.13
C LYS A 84 -22.35 -5.11 -1.35
N ARG A 85 -21.90 -3.86 -1.13
CA ARG A 85 -20.73 -3.58 -0.29
C ARG A 85 -20.91 -4.15 1.13
N GLU A 86 -22.05 -3.91 1.75
CA GLU A 86 -22.35 -4.41 3.09
C GLU A 86 -22.46 -5.94 3.14
N GLU A 87 -22.99 -6.56 2.10
CA GLU A 87 -23.01 -8.01 1.95
C GLU A 87 -21.58 -8.59 1.89
N ILE A 88 -20.71 -8.01 1.05
CA ILE A 88 -19.31 -8.43 0.93
C ILE A 88 -18.59 -8.24 2.28
N ILE A 89 -18.73 -7.08 2.91
CA ILE A 89 -18.11 -6.79 4.21
C ILE A 89 -18.57 -7.79 5.28
N ARG A 90 -19.88 -8.09 5.36
CA ARG A 90 -20.42 -9.07 6.32
C ARG A 90 -19.95 -10.50 6.06
N SER A 91 -19.71 -10.85 4.80
CA SER A 91 -19.22 -12.17 4.42
C SER A 91 -17.72 -12.37 4.66
N ARG A 92 -16.99 -11.27 4.91
CA ARG A 92 -15.54 -11.33 4.98
C ARG A 92 -15.13 -11.89 6.35
N PRO A 93 -14.34 -12.98 6.41
CA PRO A 93 -13.78 -13.46 7.67
C PRO A 93 -12.83 -12.41 8.27
N SER A 94 -12.29 -12.67 9.47
CA SER A 94 -11.23 -11.87 10.13
C SER A 94 -9.89 -11.87 9.38
N GLY A 95 -9.90 -12.00 8.05
CA GLY A 95 -8.71 -12.13 7.22
C GLY A 95 -7.85 -10.88 7.14
N ILE A 96 -8.34 -9.70 7.57
CA ILE A 96 -7.47 -8.53 7.80
C ILE A 96 -6.62 -8.74 9.04
N ASP A 97 -7.20 -9.23 10.14
CA ASP A 97 -6.45 -9.54 11.37
C ASP A 97 -5.44 -10.65 11.10
N GLN A 98 -5.85 -11.72 10.39
CA GLN A 98 -4.94 -12.80 9.99
C GLN A 98 -3.85 -12.33 9.03
N TYR A 99 -4.13 -11.33 8.19
CA TYR A 99 -3.11 -10.71 7.35
C TYR A 99 -2.09 -9.99 8.22
N ILE A 100 -2.54 -9.16 9.17
CA ILE A 100 -1.66 -8.43 10.11
C ILE A 100 -0.77 -9.40 10.89
N GLU A 101 -1.31 -10.52 11.37
CA GLU A 101 -0.54 -11.57 12.06
C GLU A 101 0.56 -12.22 11.20
N ARG A 102 0.42 -12.21 9.87
CA ARG A 102 1.39 -12.78 8.92
C ARG A 102 2.44 -11.78 8.45
N ILE A 103 2.31 -10.51 8.82
CA ILE A 103 3.27 -9.49 8.40
C ILE A 103 4.62 -9.79 9.05
N ASN A 104 5.64 -9.91 8.20
CA ASN A 104 7.01 -10.07 8.65
C ASN A 104 7.80 -8.79 8.37
N VAL A 105 8.42 -8.24 9.42
CA VAL A 105 9.29 -7.07 9.32
C VAL A 105 10.73 -7.53 9.55
N THR A 106 11.56 -7.41 8.52
CA THR A 106 12.98 -7.79 8.58
C THR A 106 13.85 -6.55 8.68
N TYR A 107 14.74 -6.51 9.67
CA TYR A 107 15.72 -5.44 9.81
C TYR A 107 17.09 -5.88 9.27
N ILE A 108 17.67 -5.08 8.37
CA ILE A 108 18.96 -5.38 7.72
C ILE A 108 20.01 -4.31 8.03
N ASP A 109 21.28 -4.68 8.07
CA ASP A 109 22.36 -3.71 8.17
C ASP A 109 22.64 -3.05 6.81
N PRO A 110 22.90 -1.73 6.77
CA PRO A 110 23.25 -1.06 5.52
C PRO A 110 24.58 -1.63 4.97
N PRO A 111 24.71 -1.77 3.64
CA PRO A 111 25.94 -2.29 3.05
C PRO A 111 27.14 -1.40 3.42
N ALA A 112 28.29 -2.02 3.69
CA ALA A 112 29.51 -1.32 4.15
C ALA A 112 29.98 -0.19 3.20
N SER A 113 29.58 -0.23 1.93
CA SER A 113 29.83 0.82 0.93
C SER A 113 29.15 2.15 1.28
N GLU A 114 27.94 2.14 1.84
CA GLU A 114 27.22 3.36 2.24
C GLU A 114 27.82 3.99 3.50
N CYS A 115 28.24 3.16 4.46
CA CYS A 115 29.04 3.60 5.61
C CYS A 115 30.37 4.23 5.18
N ARG A 116 31.07 3.64 4.21
CA ARG A 116 32.29 4.21 3.63
C ARG A 116 32.03 5.52 2.88
N GLN A 117 30.97 5.62 2.09
CA GLN A 117 30.68 6.83 1.31
C GLN A 117 30.42 8.04 2.21
N LYS A 118 29.61 7.88 3.27
CA LYS A 118 29.40 8.94 4.27
C LYS A 118 30.72 9.36 4.92
N TYR A 119 31.54 8.39 5.34
CA TYR A 119 32.82 8.67 6.00
C TYR A 119 33.82 9.35 5.05
N VAL A 120 33.92 8.88 3.81
CA VAL A 120 34.78 9.45 2.76
C VAL A 120 34.33 10.87 2.42
N MET A 121 33.03 11.11 2.18
CA MET A 121 32.52 12.46 1.94
C MET A 121 32.85 13.38 3.11
N HIS A 122 32.61 12.94 4.36
CA HIS A 122 32.91 13.74 5.54
C HIS A 122 34.40 14.09 5.66
N LEU A 123 35.30 13.13 5.36
CA LEU A 123 36.75 13.34 5.31
C LEU A 123 37.17 14.34 4.23
N TRP A 124 36.57 14.23 3.04
CA TRP A 124 36.83 15.16 1.94
C TRP A 124 36.35 16.57 2.29
N PHE A 125 35.14 16.72 2.84
CA PHE A 125 34.63 18.01 3.32
C PHE A 125 35.54 18.62 4.41
N CYS A 126 35.99 17.82 5.38
CA CYS A 126 36.91 18.31 6.41
C CYS A 126 38.28 18.75 5.83
N LYS A 127 38.82 18.03 4.84
CA LYS A 127 40.07 18.42 4.16
C LYS A 127 39.91 19.69 3.34
N LEU A 128 38.82 19.80 2.56
CA LEU A 128 38.50 20.99 1.76
C LEU A 128 38.29 22.22 2.66
N TRP A 129 37.61 22.05 3.79
CA TRP A 129 37.42 23.11 4.78
C TRP A 129 38.76 23.58 5.36
N LYS A 130 39.66 22.66 5.72
CA LYS A 130 41.01 23.02 6.21
C LYS A 130 41.81 23.79 5.18
N LEU A 131 41.74 23.40 3.90
CA LEU A 131 42.39 24.12 2.80
C LEU A 131 41.82 25.54 2.65
N LEU A 132 40.49 25.69 2.59
CA LEU A 132 39.85 27.01 2.52
C LEU A 132 40.22 27.91 3.70
N LYS A 133 40.22 27.38 4.93
CA LYS A 133 40.68 28.13 6.13
C LYS A 133 42.14 28.57 6.06
N SER A 134 43.00 27.82 5.36
CA SER A 134 44.40 28.18 5.16
C SER A 134 44.55 29.36 4.20
N PHE A 135 43.73 29.42 3.15
CA PHE A 135 43.74 30.52 2.17
C PHE A 135 43.22 31.84 2.76
N PHE A 136 42.26 31.79 3.70
CA PHE A 136 41.74 33.00 4.36
C PHE A 136 42.62 33.52 5.52
N LYS A 137 43.68 32.80 5.91
CA LYS A 137 44.63 33.24 6.97
C LYS A 137 45.89 33.91 6.43
N THR A 138 46.00 34.10 5.12
CA THR A 138 47.17 34.72 4.45
C THR A 138 46.84 36.04 3.75
N GLY A 139 45.76 36.73 4.17
CA GLY A 139 45.45 38.12 3.79
C GLY A 139 45.68 39.08 4.94
#